data_AF-A0A2E8IA30-F1
#
_entry.id   AF-A0A2E8IA30-F1
#
_cell.length_a   1.000
_cell.length_b   1.000
_cell.length_c   1.000
_cell.angle_alpha   90.00
_cell.angle_beta   90.00
_cell.angle_gamma   90.00
#
_symmetry.space_group_name_H-M   'P 1'
#
loop_
_entity.id
_entity.type
_entity.pdbx_description
1 polymer ?
#
loop_
_entity_poly.entity_id
_entity_poly.type
_entity_poly.pdbx_seq_one_letter_code
_entity_poly.pdbx_strand_id
1 'polypeptide(L)'
;MNKFFSLLILGLSLVSCKDEPELFLNPSPEKTGVTFKNTLEATDDMNILDYLYFYNGGGLAIGDINNDGLPDIYFSGNQVKNQLYLNKGNLKFEDITEKAGVAGNSDWNTGAVMGDVNGDGFLDIYVCAVVGLNGLDGYNELFINNGDGTFTERAAAYGLDLDTYSSSAAFLDYDLDGDLDIYILNHAVHTQSSFGKADLRYERNQQTGDRLMRNDGGTFTDV
;
A
#
# COMPACT_ATOMS: atom_id res chain seq x y z
N MET A 1 15.02 -18.12 -66.93
CA MET A 1 14.60 -18.70 -65.64
C MET A 1 15.05 -17.93 -64.39
N ASN A 2 15.87 -16.87 -64.47
CA ASN A 2 16.43 -16.24 -63.27
C ASN A 2 15.70 -14.99 -62.73
N LYS A 3 14.91 -14.28 -63.55
CA LYS A 3 14.23 -13.05 -63.08
C LYS A 3 12.99 -13.32 -62.21
N PHE A 4 12.28 -14.42 -62.46
CA PHE A 4 11.08 -14.80 -61.69
C PHE A 4 11.43 -15.33 -60.29
N PHE A 5 12.57 -16.03 -60.17
CA PHE A 5 13.06 -16.54 -58.90
C PHE A 5 13.57 -15.42 -57.98
N SER A 6 14.22 -14.39 -58.54
CA SER A 6 14.66 -13.22 -57.79
C SER A 6 13.50 -12.35 -57.27
N LEU A 7 12.39 -12.26 -58.01
CA LEU A 7 11.18 -11.54 -57.57
C LEU A 7 10.42 -12.28 -56.46
N LEU A 8 10.46 -13.63 -56.46
CA LEU A 8 9.83 -14.44 -55.41
C LEU A 8 10.59 -14.31 -54.07
N ILE A 9 11.92 -14.27 -54.12
CA ILE A 9 12.78 -14.08 -52.93
C ILE A 9 12.60 -12.66 -52.35
N LEU A 10 12.44 -11.63 -53.20
CA LEU A 10 12.18 -10.26 -52.75
C LEU A 10 10.78 -10.09 -52.13
N GLY A 11 9.79 -10.85 -52.60
CA GLY A 11 8.44 -10.90 -52.00
C GLY A 11 8.39 -11.59 -50.65
N LEU A 12 9.21 -12.64 -50.44
CA LEU A 12 9.31 -13.36 -49.17
C LEU A 12 10.09 -12.56 -48.09
N SER A 13 11.02 -11.68 -48.48
CA SER A 13 11.72 -10.81 -47.54
C SER A 13 10.86 -9.66 -46.97
N LEU A 14 9.70 -9.37 -47.56
CA LEU A 14 8.78 -8.32 -47.08
C LEU A 14 7.75 -8.82 -46.05
N VAL A 15 7.72 -10.13 -45.76
CA VAL A 15 6.76 -10.73 -44.80
C VAL A 15 7.44 -11.12 -43.47
N SER A 16 8.71 -10.75 -43.29
CA SER A 16 9.51 -11.11 -42.11
C SER A 16 9.73 -9.93 -41.15
N CYS A 17 8.72 -9.09 -40.94
CA CYS A 17 8.61 -8.33 -39.69
C CYS A 17 7.54 -8.99 -38.85
N LYS A 18 7.95 -9.87 -37.93
CA LYS A 18 7.15 -10.14 -36.74
C LYS A 18 7.58 -9.09 -35.73
N ASP A 19 6.74 -8.08 -35.51
CA ASP A 19 6.89 -7.25 -34.33
C ASP A 19 6.86 -8.20 -33.12
N GLU A 20 7.93 -8.21 -32.34
CA GLU A 20 7.91 -8.96 -31.08
C GLU A 20 6.77 -8.38 -30.22
N PRO A 21 5.91 -9.21 -29.63
CA PRO A 21 4.83 -8.70 -28.80
C PRO A 21 5.43 -7.90 -27.65
N GLU A 22 5.00 -6.64 -27.50
CA GLU A 22 5.41 -5.81 -26.37
C GLU A 22 5.07 -6.55 -25.06
N LEU A 23 6.11 -6.90 -24.29
CA LEU A 23 5.95 -7.60 -23.02
C LEU A 23 5.46 -6.66 -21.90
N PHE A 24 5.75 -5.37 -22.03
CA PHE A 24 5.39 -4.35 -21.05
C PHE A 24 4.88 -3.11 -21.74
N LEU A 25 3.78 -2.58 -21.23
CA LEU A 25 3.23 -1.29 -21.63
C LEU A 25 3.58 -0.27 -20.55
N ASN A 26 4.00 0.91 -20.98
CA ASN A 26 4.16 2.07 -20.09
C ASN A 26 3.12 3.15 -20.46
N PRO A 27 1.83 2.92 -20.16
CA PRO A 27 0.77 3.86 -20.50
C PRO A 27 0.89 5.15 -19.68
N SER A 28 0.54 6.29 -20.28
CA SER A 28 0.58 7.57 -19.59
C SER A 28 -0.59 7.72 -18.60
N PRO A 29 -0.48 8.61 -17.59
CA PRO A 29 -1.58 8.94 -16.69
C PRO A 29 -2.88 9.33 -17.41
N GLU A 30 -2.81 10.03 -18.54
CA GLU A 30 -4.00 10.39 -19.35
C GLU A 30 -4.64 9.16 -20.00
N LYS A 31 -3.83 8.13 -20.29
CA LYS A 31 -4.31 6.85 -20.81
C LYS A 31 -4.87 5.97 -19.71
N THR A 32 -4.33 5.99 -18.49
CA THR A 32 -4.80 5.08 -17.43
C THR A 32 -5.82 5.71 -16.49
N GLY A 33 -5.76 7.02 -16.26
CA GLY A 33 -6.48 7.69 -15.18
C GLY A 33 -5.75 7.65 -13.84
N VAL A 34 -4.63 6.93 -13.72
CA VAL A 34 -3.81 6.89 -12.49
C VAL A 34 -2.89 8.11 -12.47
N THR A 35 -3.15 9.05 -11.55
CA THR A 35 -2.42 10.33 -11.48
C THR A 35 -1.64 10.54 -10.17
N PHE A 36 -1.73 9.58 -9.24
CA PHE A 36 -1.08 9.63 -7.94
C PHE A 36 0.43 9.92 -8.05
N LYS A 37 0.91 10.81 -7.18
CA LYS A 37 2.33 11.11 -7.06
C LYS A 37 2.69 11.44 -5.61
N ASN A 38 3.44 10.54 -4.97
CA ASN A 38 4.04 10.78 -3.66
C ASN A 38 5.27 11.69 -3.79
N THR A 39 5.05 13.00 -3.92
CA THR A 39 6.14 13.99 -3.99
C THR A 39 6.51 14.41 -2.58
N LEU A 40 7.80 14.36 -2.26
CA LEU A 40 8.32 14.77 -0.96
C LEU A 40 9.09 16.08 -1.09
N GLU A 41 8.80 17.01 -0.19
CA GLU A 41 9.48 18.29 -0.06
C GLU A 41 10.22 18.31 1.28
N ALA A 42 11.55 18.31 1.21
CA ALA A 42 12.39 18.41 2.39
C ALA A 42 12.38 19.85 2.93
N THR A 43 12.29 19.97 4.25
CA THR A 43 12.36 21.24 4.98
C THR A 43 13.54 21.21 5.96
N ASP A 44 13.86 22.37 6.54
CA ASP A 44 14.93 22.46 7.56
C ASP A 44 14.63 21.58 8.79
N ASP A 45 13.34 21.37 9.13
CA ASP A 45 12.90 20.57 10.29
C ASP A 45 12.53 19.12 9.91
N MET A 46 12.39 18.82 8.62
CA MET A 46 12.00 17.50 8.13
C MET A 46 12.70 17.16 6.82
N ASN A 47 13.81 16.45 6.94
CA ASN A 47 14.62 15.98 5.82
C ASN A 47 15.31 14.65 6.16
N ILE A 48 16.09 14.13 5.22
CA ILE A 48 16.79 12.84 5.36
C ILE A 48 17.81 12.78 6.50
N LEU A 49 18.35 13.92 6.95
CA LEU A 49 19.30 13.97 8.06
C LEU A 49 18.60 13.85 9.41
N ASP A 50 17.40 14.43 9.53
CA ASP A 50 16.57 14.36 10.75
C ASP A 50 15.74 13.08 10.81
N TYR A 51 15.30 12.60 9.65
CA TYR A 51 14.51 11.37 9.52
C TYR A 51 15.10 10.47 8.43
N LEU A 52 15.87 9.45 8.84
CA LEU A 52 16.56 8.55 7.91
C LEU A 52 15.62 7.80 6.96
N TYR A 53 14.35 7.66 7.31
CA TYR A 53 13.33 7.00 6.50
C TYR A 53 12.50 7.96 5.65
N PHE A 54 12.92 9.23 5.52
CA PHE A 54 12.23 10.25 4.73
C PHE A 54 11.94 9.77 3.30
N TYR A 55 12.84 9.00 2.69
CA TYR A 55 12.68 8.47 1.32
C TYR A 55 12.31 6.97 1.27
N ASN A 56 11.80 6.38 2.36
CA ASN A 56 11.27 4.99 2.32
C ASN A 56 10.08 4.84 1.36
N GLY A 57 9.39 5.94 1.08
CA GLY A 57 8.24 5.98 0.20
C GLY A 57 6.93 5.63 0.90
N GLY A 58 5.87 5.57 0.09
CA GLY A 58 4.54 5.14 0.50
C GLY A 58 4.31 3.66 0.16
N GLY A 59 3.10 3.22 0.41
CA GLY A 59 2.62 1.86 0.19
C GLY A 59 1.62 1.78 -0.97
N LEU A 60 1.35 0.55 -1.37
CA LEU A 60 0.38 0.20 -2.39
C LEU A 60 -0.33 -1.06 -1.95
N ALA A 61 -1.66 -1.04 -1.99
CA ALA A 61 -2.49 -2.23 -1.90
C ALA A 61 -3.24 -2.45 -3.22
N ILE A 62 -3.41 -3.71 -3.60
CA ILE A 62 -4.16 -4.13 -4.77
C ILE A 62 -5.19 -5.17 -4.32
N GLY A 63 -6.44 -4.99 -4.72
CA GLY A 63 -7.55 -5.87 -4.37
C GLY A 63 -8.81 -5.49 -5.11
N ASP A 64 -9.72 -6.43 -5.31
CA ASP A 64 -11.04 -6.20 -5.90
C ASP A 64 -12.00 -5.74 -4.80
N ILE A 65 -12.18 -4.42 -4.66
CA ILE A 65 -12.92 -3.85 -3.52
C ILE A 65 -14.44 -3.87 -3.72
N ASN A 66 -14.90 -4.15 -4.94
CA ASN A 66 -16.32 -4.14 -5.29
C ASN A 66 -16.82 -5.51 -5.83
N ASN A 67 -15.96 -6.53 -5.81
CA ASN A 67 -16.22 -7.89 -6.27
C ASN A 67 -16.64 -7.98 -7.75
N ASP A 68 -16.11 -7.11 -8.62
CA ASP A 68 -16.43 -7.11 -10.05
C ASP A 68 -15.44 -7.94 -10.91
N GLY A 69 -14.44 -8.54 -10.26
CA GLY A 69 -13.38 -9.34 -10.87
C GLY A 69 -12.20 -8.53 -11.38
N LEU A 70 -12.17 -7.21 -11.17
CA LEU A 70 -11.07 -6.33 -11.55
C LEU A 70 -10.30 -5.86 -10.31
N PRO A 71 -8.96 -5.99 -10.28
CA PRO A 71 -8.19 -5.48 -9.16
C PRO A 71 -8.10 -3.95 -9.20
N ASP A 72 -8.47 -3.32 -8.08
CA ASP A 72 -8.36 -1.89 -7.80
C ASP A 72 -7.01 -1.56 -7.15
N ILE A 73 -6.70 -0.26 -7.06
CA ILE A 73 -5.41 0.20 -6.55
C ILE A 73 -5.62 1.23 -5.45
N TYR A 74 -4.99 1.02 -4.30
CA TYR A 74 -4.89 2.01 -3.24
C TYR A 74 -3.43 2.42 -3.04
N PHE A 75 -3.17 3.72 -3.06
CA PHE A 75 -1.87 4.31 -2.77
C PHE A 75 -1.92 5.06 -1.45
N SER A 76 -0.89 4.90 -0.63
CA SER A 76 -0.66 5.75 0.54
C SER A 76 0.43 6.78 0.28
N GLY A 77 0.25 7.97 0.87
CA GLY A 77 1.14 9.13 0.69
C GLY A 77 1.81 9.57 1.98
N ASN A 78 3.10 9.92 1.90
CA ASN A 78 3.86 10.38 3.06
C ASN A 78 3.62 11.86 3.38
N GLN A 79 3.42 12.70 2.37
CA GLN A 79 3.12 14.14 2.52
C GLN A 79 1.93 14.57 1.66
N VAL A 80 1.19 13.58 1.12
CA VAL A 80 0.01 13.76 0.28
C VAL A 80 -1.08 12.82 0.77
N LYS A 81 -2.33 13.10 0.44
CA LYS A 81 -3.44 12.22 0.78
C LYS A 81 -3.34 10.89 0.05
N ASN A 82 -3.85 9.85 0.70
CA ASN A 82 -3.97 8.52 0.11
C ASN A 82 -5.01 8.57 -1.03
N GLN A 83 -4.89 7.67 -2.01
CA GLN A 83 -5.80 7.64 -3.16
C GLN A 83 -6.24 6.23 -3.53
N LEU A 84 -7.54 6.09 -3.81
CA LEU A 84 -8.18 4.86 -4.26
C LEU A 84 -8.65 5.00 -5.70
N TYR A 85 -8.20 4.07 -6.54
CA TYR A 85 -8.47 4.00 -7.95
C TYR A 85 -9.27 2.75 -8.29
N LEU A 86 -10.52 2.96 -8.70
CA LEU A 86 -11.41 1.89 -9.15
C LEU A 86 -11.08 1.51 -10.59
N ASN A 87 -10.85 0.22 -10.83
CA ASN A 87 -10.55 -0.32 -12.14
C ASN A 87 -11.82 -0.41 -12.99
N LYS A 88 -11.79 0.22 -14.17
CA LYS A 88 -12.89 0.23 -15.16
C LYS A 88 -12.64 -0.74 -16.31
N GLY A 89 -11.59 -1.57 -16.20
CA GLY A 89 -11.10 -2.46 -17.24
C GLY A 89 -10.21 -1.74 -18.25
N ASN A 90 -9.50 -2.51 -19.08
CA ASN A 90 -8.64 -2.00 -20.15
C ASN A 90 -7.58 -0.97 -19.67
N LEU A 91 -7.03 -1.19 -18.47
CA LEU A 91 -6.08 -0.28 -17.79
C LEU A 91 -6.63 1.13 -17.59
N LYS A 92 -7.95 1.29 -17.49
CA LYS A 92 -8.63 2.54 -17.13
C LYS A 92 -9.01 2.50 -15.66
N PHE A 93 -8.72 3.58 -14.96
CA PHE A 93 -8.95 3.74 -13.53
C PHE A 93 -9.67 5.06 -13.27
N GLU A 94 -10.56 5.05 -12.29
CA GLU A 94 -11.32 6.19 -11.82
C GLU A 94 -10.88 6.48 -10.38
N ASP A 95 -10.40 7.69 -10.10
CA ASP A 95 -10.14 8.11 -8.72
C ASP A 95 -11.48 8.28 -7.99
N ILE A 96 -11.71 7.42 -6.99
CA ILE A 96 -12.93 7.42 -6.17
C ILE A 96 -12.64 7.84 -4.73
N THR A 97 -11.46 8.36 -4.43
CA THR A 97 -10.96 8.63 -3.07
C THR A 97 -11.94 9.42 -2.21
N GLU A 98 -12.43 10.55 -2.72
CA GLU A 98 -13.36 11.42 -1.98
C GLU A 98 -14.71 10.75 -1.75
N LYS A 99 -15.25 10.08 -2.77
CA LYS A 99 -16.53 9.36 -2.69
C LYS A 99 -16.43 8.19 -1.72
N ALA A 100 -15.31 7.48 -1.72
CA ALA A 100 -15.05 6.32 -0.91
C ALA A 100 -14.74 6.68 0.55
N GLY A 101 -14.24 7.89 0.82
CA GLY A 101 -13.92 8.35 2.18
C GLY A 101 -12.60 7.81 2.74
N VAL A 102 -11.62 7.55 1.87
CA VAL A 102 -10.38 6.81 2.23
C VAL A 102 -9.10 7.63 2.09
N ALA A 103 -9.21 8.96 2.06
CA ALA A 103 -8.05 9.86 1.90
C ALA A 103 -7.05 9.81 3.08
N GLY A 104 -7.52 9.36 4.26
CA GLY A 104 -6.74 9.31 5.50
C GLY A 104 -6.54 10.66 6.16
N ASN A 105 -6.29 10.64 7.47
CA ASN A 105 -6.06 11.82 8.29
C ASN A 105 -4.64 11.92 8.83
N SER A 106 -3.89 10.82 8.87
CA SER A 106 -2.51 10.81 9.34
C SER A 106 -1.58 11.60 8.42
N ASP A 107 -0.63 12.30 9.03
CA ASP A 107 0.27 13.22 8.33
C ASP A 107 1.27 12.48 7.43
N TRP A 108 1.70 11.28 7.82
CA TRP A 108 2.71 10.48 7.13
C TRP A 108 2.32 9.02 7.02
N ASN A 109 1.61 8.67 5.95
CA ASN A 109 1.24 7.28 5.66
C ASN A 109 2.37 6.52 4.98
N THR A 110 2.53 5.25 5.31
CA THR A 110 3.58 4.35 4.81
C THR A 110 2.94 3.15 4.12
N GLY A 111 3.10 1.91 4.58
CA GLY A 111 2.50 0.73 3.97
C GLY A 111 0.97 0.75 3.96
N ALA A 112 0.39 0.08 2.98
CA ALA A 112 -1.04 -0.20 2.92
C ALA A 112 -1.26 -1.66 2.53
N VAL A 113 -2.28 -2.30 3.09
CA VAL A 113 -2.69 -3.68 2.76
C VAL A 113 -4.21 -3.78 2.72
N MET A 114 -4.70 -4.75 1.95
CA MET A 114 -6.13 -5.08 1.87
C MET A 114 -6.37 -6.48 2.43
N GLY A 115 -7.51 -6.67 3.10
CA GLY A 115 -7.96 -7.95 3.65
C GLY A 115 -9.41 -7.84 4.10
N ASP A 116 -10.15 -8.94 4.07
CA ASP A 116 -11.51 -9.02 4.61
C ASP A 116 -11.42 -9.25 6.13
N VAL A 117 -11.33 -8.16 6.89
CA VAL A 117 -10.99 -8.20 8.34
C VAL A 117 -12.18 -8.66 9.17
N ASN A 118 -13.39 -8.41 8.69
CA ASN A 118 -14.62 -8.69 9.41
C ASN A 118 -15.38 -9.93 8.87
N GLY A 119 -14.89 -10.55 7.78
CA GLY A 119 -15.45 -11.75 7.17
C GLY A 119 -16.74 -11.53 6.39
N ASP A 120 -17.01 -10.31 5.91
CA ASP A 120 -18.23 -9.95 5.19
C ASP A 120 -18.15 -10.16 3.66
N GLY A 121 -16.97 -10.56 3.17
CA GLY A 121 -16.70 -10.80 1.75
C GLY A 121 -16.28 -9.56 0.97
N PHE A 122 -16.07 -8.42 1.62
CA PHE A 122 -15.50 -7.22 1.01
C PHE A 122 -14.12 -6.92 1.57
N LEU A 123 -13.20 -6.49 0.70
CA LEU A 123 -11.86 -6.11 1.15
C LEU A 123 -11.90 -4.77 1.88
N ASP A 124 -11.37 -4.78 3.11
CA ASP A 124 -11.05 -3.60 3.91
C ASP A 124 -9.63 -3.10 3.59
N ILE A 125 -9.30 -1.88 4.02
CA ILE A 125 -7.98 -1.28 3.78
C ILE A 125 -7.35 -0.89 5.11
N TYR A 126 -6.16 -1.42 5.40
CA TYR A 126 -5.35 -0.99 6.53
C TYR A 126 -4.17 -0.15 6.06
N VAL A 127 -3.95 0.99 6.71
CA VAL A 127 -2.92 1.96 6.35
C VAL A 127 -2.03 2.23 7.56
N CYS A 128 -0.73 1.98 7.37
CA CYS A 128 0.29 2.28 8.36
C CYS A 128 0.64 3.77 8.34
N ALA A 129 0.95 4.33 9.51
CA ALA A 129 1.40 5.69 9.66
C ALA A 129 2.64 5.78 10.56
N VAL A 130 3.35 6.90 10.45
CA VAL A 130 4.44 7.27 11.37
C VAL A 130 3.95 8.41 12.24
N VAL A 131 3.84 8.15 13.53
CA VAL A 131 3.15 9.05 14.48
C VAL A 131 4.11 9.51 15.57
N GLY A 132 4.05 10.81 15.90
CA GLY A 132 4.79 11.42 17.00
C GLY A 132 6.26 11.76 16.68
N LEU A 133 6.77 11.36 15.52
CA LEU A 133 8.11 11.74 15.07
C LEU A 133 8.08 13.14 14.45
N ASN A 134 8.93 14.05 14.91
CA ASN A 134 9.03 15.44 14.41
C ASN A 134 7.67 16.18 14.31
N GLY A 135 6.72 15.85 15.19
CA GLY A 135 5.41 16.49 15.22
C GLY A 135 4.38 15.93 14.24
N LEU A 136 4.66 14.80 13.58
CA LEU A 136 3.67 14.07 12.78
C LEU A 136 2.52 13.58 13.66
N ASP A 137 1.29 13.91 13.31
CA ASP A 137 0.08 13.50 14.00
C ASP A 137 -0.67 12.40 13.22
N GLY A 138 -1.48 11.62 13.94
CA GLY A 138 -2.31 10.56 13.38
C GLY A 138 -2.22 9.22 14.11
N TYR A 139 -2.59 8.16 13.41
CA TYR A 139 -2.59 6.75 13.85
C TYR A 139 -2.67 5.85 12.61
N ASN A 140 -2.40 4.56 12.77
CA ASN A 140 -2.70 3.60 11.71
C ASN A 140 -4.23 3.53 11.49
N GLU A 141 -4.69 3.63 10.25
CA GLU A 141 -6.12 3.72 9.91
C GLU A 141 -6.63 2.37 9.35
N LEU A 142 -7.87 2.00 9.71
CA LEU A 142 -8.56 0.82 9.18
C LEU A 142 -9.87 1.28 8.55
N PHE A 143 -9.94 1.26 7.23
CA PHE A 143 -11.14 1.57 6.47
C PHE A 143 -11.93 0.29 6.21
N ILE A 144 -13.04 0.14 6.94
CA ILE A 144 -13.99 -0.95 6.73
C ILE A 144 -14.86 -0.66 5.51
N ASN A 145 -14.96 -1.59 4.59
CA ASN A 145 -15.76 -1.49 3.37
C ASN A 145 -17.25 -1.66 3.71
N ASN A 146 -18.08 -0.71 3.27
CA ASN A 146 -19.53 -0.76 3.54
C ASN A 146 -20.30 -1.58 2.49
N GLY A 147 -19.63 -2.09 1.45
CA GLY A 147 -20.26 -2.83 0.35
C GLY A 147 -21.03 -1.97 -0.65
N ASP A 148 -21.02 -0.65 -0.50
CA ASP A 148 -21.70 0.32 -1.37
C ASP A 148 -20.73 1.27 -2.12
N GLY A 149 -19.43 0.94 -2.07
CA GLY A 149 -18.35 1.75 -2.62
C GLY A 149 -17.90 2.90 -1.71
N THR A 150 -18.35 2.90 -0.44
CA THR A 150 -17.84 3.77 0.63
C THR A 150 -17.14 2.95 1.70
N PHE A 151 -16.31 3.61 2.50
CA PHE A 151 -15.61 3.02 3.61
C PHE A 151 -15.82 3.84 4.89
N THR A 152 -15.61 3.21 6.04
CA THR A 152 -15.65 3.86 7.34
C THR A 152 -14.37 3.56 8.11
N GLU A 153 -13.68 4.61 8.53
CA GLU A 153 -12.52 4.49 9.42
C GLU A 153 -12.98 3.94 10.78
N ARG A 154 -12.38 2.83 11.22
CA ARG A 154 -12.74 2.11 12.45
C ARG A 154 -11.53 1.57 13.22
N ALA A 155 -10.30 2.03 12.98
CA ALA A 155 -9.10 1.49 13.64
C ALA A 155 -9.26 1.43 15.15
N ALA A 156 -9.73 2.51 15.78
CA ALA A 156 -9.95 2.57 17.22
C ALA A 156 -10.99 1.56 17.72
N ALA A 157 -12.03 1.29 16.93
CA ALA A 157 -13.06 0.31 17.29
C ALA A 157 -12.52 -1.14 17.24
N TYR A 158 -11.50 -1.38 16.41
CA TYR A 158 -10.85 -2.67 16.26
C TYR A 158 -9.57 -2.80 17.10
N GLY A 159 -9.10 -1.74 17.76
CA GLY A 159 -7.83 -1.74 18.52
C GLY A 159 -6.58 -1.66 17.64
N LEU A 160 -6.71 -1.10 16.44
CA LEU A 160 -5.65 -0.97 15.44
C LEU A 160 -5.19 0.47 15.18
N ASP A 161 -5.66 1.44 15.95
CA ASP A 161 -5.29 2.86 15.92
C ASP A 161 -3.93 3.12 16.57
N LEU A 162 -2.91 2.41 16.10
CA LEU A 162 -1.59 2.44 16.70
C LEU A 162 -0.85 3.74 16.39
N ASP A 163 -0.26 4.33 17.43
CA ASP A 163 0.59 5.54 17.41
C ASP A 163 2.09 5.17 17.34
N THR A 164 2.45 4.40 16.30
CA THR A 164 3.78 3.80 16.17
C THR A 164 4.52 4.26 14.91
N TYR A 165 5.71 3.73 14.66
CA TYR A 165 6.51 3.99 13.47
C TYR A 165 6.26 2.92 12.40
N SER A 166 4.98 2.67 12.13
CA SER A 166 4.54 1.60 11.25
C SER A 166 5.00 1.87 9.82
N SER A 167 5.55 0.84 9.19
CA SER A 167 6.15 0.91 7.85
C SER A 167 5.43 -0.01 6.87
N SER A 168 4.96 -1.17 7.33
CA SER A 168 4.19 -2.11 6.53
C SER A 168 3.38 -3.02 7.45
N ALA A 169 2.44 -3.76 6.88
CA ALA A 169 1.68 -4.77 7.58
C ALA A 169 1.40 -5.97 6.66
N ALA A 170 0.95 -7.08 7.24
CA ALA A 170 0.49 -8.24 6.49
C ALA A 170 -0.65 -8.90 7.25
N PHE A 171 -1.76 -9.17 6.56
CA PHE A 171 -2.82 -10.02 7.09
C PHE A 171 -2.47 -11.50 6.92
N LEU A 172 -2.79 -12.30 7.93
CA LEU A 172 -2.56 -13.74 7.97
C LEU A 172 -3.48 -14.38 9.02
N ASP A 173 -3.88 -15.63 8.82
CA ASP A 173 -4.54 -16.43 9.86
C ASP A 173 -3.43 -17.18 10.64
N TYR A 174 -2.92 -16.57 11.72
CA TYR A 174 -1.73 -17.06 12.40
C TYR A 174 -2.05 -18.24 13.33
N ASP A 175 -3.22 -18.23 13.98
CA ASP A 175 -3.62 -19.26 14.94
C ASP A 175 -4.59 -20.31 14.38
N LEU A 176 -4.95 -20.18 13.10
CA LEU A 176 -5.73 -21.13 12.31
C LEU A 176 -7.20 -21.22 12.76
N ASP A 177 -7.76 -20.12 13.25
CA ASP A 177 -9.16 -20.04 13.66
C ASP A 177 -10.11 -19.53 12.54
N GLY A 178 -9.53 -19.03 11.46
CA GLY A 178 -10.22 -18.64 10.23
C GLY A 178 -10.59 -17.16 10.13
N ASP A 179 -10.27 -16.33 11.12
CA ASP A 179 -10.24 -14.87 10.94
C ASP A 179 -8.83 -14.36 10.57
N LEU A 180 -8.75 -13.11 10.11
CA LEU A 180 -7.46 -12.52 9.72
C LEU A 180 -6.86 -11.73 10.88
N ASP A 181 -5.68 -12.19 11.31
CA ASP A 181 -4.75 -11.45 12.17
C ASP A 181 -3.89 -10.49 11.35
N ILE A 182 -3.16 -9.60 12.02
CA ILE A 182 -2.26 -8.66 11.36
C ILE A 182 -0.89 -8.59 12.02
N TYR A 183 0.16 -8.82 11.22
CA TYR A 183 1.52 -8.46 11.59
C TYR A 183 1.82 -7.02 11.15
N ILE A 184 2.39 -6.22 12.04
CA ILE A 184 2.71 -4.81 11.81
C ILE A 184 4.21 -4.63 12.01
N LEU A 185 4.87 -4.23 10.93
CA LEU A 185 6.30 -3.94 10.87
C LEU A 185 6.55 -2.47 11.21
N ASN A 186 7.33 -2.22 12.25
CA ASN A 186 7.78 -0.90 12.66
C ASN A 186 9.24 -0.70 12.27
N HIS A 187 9.63 0.54 11.93
CA HIS A 187 11.04 0.85 11.73
C HIS A 187 11.69 1.34 13.03
N ALA A 188 12.97 1.06 13.19
CA ALA A 188 13.73 1.50 14.35
C ALA A 188 14.25 2.93 14.17
N VAL A 189 14.12 3.78 15.18
CA VAL A 189 14.91 5.02 15.24
C VAL A 189 16.24 4.75 15.92
N HIS A 190 17.33 5.26 15.34
CA HIS A 190 18.66 5.12 15.94
C HIS A 190 18.76 6.01 17.18
N THR A 191 18.90 5.36 18.34
CA THR A 191 19.09 6.04 19.63
C THR A 191 20.42 5.63 20.25
N GLN A 192 20.83 6.25 21.36
CA GLN A 192 22.03 5.82 22.09
C GLN A 192 21.93 4.36 22.56
N SER A 193 20.70 3.86 22.79
CA SER A 193 20.43 2.46 23.14
C SER A 193 20.74 1.49 21.99
N SER A 194 20.80 1.96 20.74
CA SER A 194 21.17 1.11 19.59
C SER A 194 22.61 0.60 19.65
N PHE A 195 23.48 1.16 20.50
CA PHE A 195 24.90 0.80 20.62
C PHE A 195 25.28 0.09 21.94
N GLY A 196 24.31 -0.38 22.71
CA GLY A 196 24.57 -1.02 24.00
C GLY A 196 24.84 -2.53 23.95
N LYS A 197 24.75 -3.17 25.12
CA LYS A 197 25.00 -4.62 25.27
C LYS A 197 23.87 -5.45 24.64
N ALA A 198 24.16 -6.71 24.35
CA ALA A 198 23.22 -7.64 23.72
C ALA A 198 21.87 -7.78 24.46
N ASP A 199 21.86 -7.57 25.78
CA ASP A 199 20.65 -7.65 26.61
C ASP A 199 19.57 -6.63 26.23
N LEU A 200 19.96 -5.50 25.61
CA LEU A 200 19.00 -4.49 25.13
C LEU A 200 18.03 -5.03 24.07
N ARG A 201 18.37 -6.16 23.41
CA ARG A 201 17.47 -6.83 22.46
C ARG A 201 16.21 -7.39 23.10
N TYR A 202 16.20 -7.56 24.43
CA TYR A 202 15.04 -8.04 25.18
C TYR A 202 14.16 -6.89 25.70
N GLU A 203 14.58 -5.64 25.53
CA GLU A 203 13.77 -4.47 25.88
C GLU A 203 12.89 -4.07 24.70
N ARG A 204 11.57 -4.29 24.82
CA ARG A 204 10.63 -3.92 23.77
C ARG A 204 10.32 -2.42 23.84
N ASN A 205 10.44 -1.74 22.72
CA ASN A 205 9.98 -0.37 22.54
C ASN A 205 8.62 -0.39 21.84
N GLN A 206 7.61 0.28 22.40
CA GLN A 206 6.25 0.25 21.87
C GLN A 206 6.10 0.97 20.52
N GLN A 207 6.94 1.96 20.22
CA GLN A 207 6.88 2.74 18.98
C GLN A 207 7.61 2.05 17.82
N THR A 208 8.71 1.34 18.10
CA THR A 208 9.57 0.74 17.07
C THR A 208 9.53 -0.78 17.02
N GLY A 209 8.91 -1.43 17.99
CA GLY A 209 8.82 -2.88 18.06
C GLY A 209 7.68 -3.40 17.19
N ASP A 210 7.96 -4.39 16.36
CA ASP A 210 6.94 -5.06 15.55
C ASP A 210 5.86 -5.69 16.43
N ARG A 211 4.65 -5.76 15.90
CA ARG A 211 3.47 -6.29 16.61
C ARG A 211 2.82 -7.39 15.81
N LEU A 212 2.41 -8.45 16.49
CA LEU A 212 1.47 -9.41 15.94
C LEU A 212 0.16 -9.19 16.69
N MET A 213 -0.85 -8.76 15.97
CA MET A 213 -2.16 -8.44 16.54
C MET A 213 -3.10 -9.57 16.17
N ARG A 214 -3.54 -10.34 17.16
CA ARG A 214 -4.54 -11.38 16.98
C ARG A 214 -5.93 -10.78 16.88
N ASN A 215 -6.74 -11.20 15.92
CA ASN A 215 -8.14 -10.86 15.84
C ASN A 215 -8.96 -11.85 16.68
N ASP A 216 -9.85 -11.34 17.54
CA ASP A 216 -10.77 -12.17 18.31
C ASP A 216 -12.20 -11.69 18.02
N GLY A 217 -12.64 -11.86 16.76
CA GLY A 217 -13.99 -11.47 16.32
C GLY A 217 -14.20 -9.95 16.17
N GLY A 218 -13.24 -9.26 15.58
CA GLY A 218 -13.25 -7.82 15.31
C GLY A 218 -12.61 -6.97 16.42
N THR A 219 -11.85 -7.59 17.32
CA THR A 219 -11.05 -6.90 18.34
C THR A 219 -9.63 -7.43 18.27
N PHE A 220 -8.66 -6.54 18.04
CA PHE A 220 -7.27 -6.90 17.89
C PHE A 220 -6.48 -6.76 19.19
N THR A 221 -5.66 -7.75 19.52
CA THR A 221 -4.80 -7.77 20.73
C THR A 221 -3.36 -8.14 20.36
N ASP A 222 -2.38 -7.40 20.88
CA ASP A 222 -0.93 -7.68 20.70
C ASP A 222 -0.54 -8.96 21.46
N VAL A 223 0.08 -9.93 20.78
CA VAL A 223 0.44 -11.28 21.30
C VAL A 223 1.95 -11.59 21.25
#